data_AF-A0A0F9TCN5-F1
#
_entry.id   AF-A0A0F9TCN5-F1
#
_cell.length_a   1.000
_cell.length_b   1.000
_cell.length_c   1.000
_cell.angle_alpha   90.00
_cell.angle_beta   90.00
_cell.angle_gamma   90.00
#
_symmetry.space_group_name_H-M   'P 1'
#
loop_
_entity.id
_entity.type
_entity.pdbx_description
1 polymer ?
#
loop_
_entity_poly.entity_id
_entity_poly.type
_entity_poly.pdbx_seq_one_letter_code
_entity_poly.pdbx_strand_id
1 'polypeptide(L)'
;MLRRGRDGSYWIPRRNKKLETQLDKRFRRFSQRELKWYPAPCTSLQDVKHHFRGQVCYIVGKGPSLDILSKRDFPSTAPIIGLNEAVHQVEKLGLKNQVFGLQQDEKLKDSCHPTSGILFVSIQAAYSYEGWKRVHVYDPRDYELPLNTLSVNAAISIARHLEAVGCNLISFDACINQHTDYAKCVGSAATQGGKPERFLSHRQMIENCLGDFPVIWTIPGDPA
;
A
#
# COMPACT_ATOMS: atom_id res chain seq x y z
N MET A 1 -2.93 -2.72 -33.38
CA MET A 1 -2.42 -3.71 -32.40
C MET A 1 -2.09 -2.96 -31.12
N LEU A 2 -2.74 -3.31 -30.01
CA LEU A 2 -2.50 -2.75 -28.69
C LEU A 2 -1.30 -3.46 -28.06
N ARG A 3 -0.36 -2.71 -27.50
CA ARG A 3 0.81 -3.23 -26.76
C ARG A 3 0.69 -2.84 -25.28
N ARG A 4 1.33 -3.61 -24.41
CA ARG A 4 1.24 -3.45 -22.95
C ARG A 4 2.61 -3.45 -22.29
N GLY A 5 2.77 -2.56 -21.32
CA GLY A 5 3.97 -2.40 -20.51
C GLY A 5 3.92 -3.23 -19.24
N ARG A 6 5.09 -3.40 -18.62
CA ARG A 6 5.20 -3.96 -17.27
C ARG A 6 4.69 -2.99 -16.20
N ASP A 7 4.58 -1.70 -16.53
CA ASP A 7 4.06 -0.62 -15.70
C ASP A 7 2.52 -0.47 -15.80
N GLY A 8 1.82 -1.49 -16.33
CA GLY A 8 0.39 -1.43 -16.58
C GLY A 8 -0.03 -0.46 -17.70
N SER A 9 0.93 0.21 -18.35
CA SER A 9 0.62 1.14 -19.44
C SER A 9 0.21 0.41 -20.71
N TYR A 10 -0.62 1.08 -21.50
CA TYR A 10 -0.99 0.67 -22.84
C TYR A 10 -0.33 1.60 -23.84
N TRP A 11 0.12 1.08 -24.97
CA TRP A 11 0.45 1.92 -26.12
C TRP A 11 0.03 1.29 -27.43
N ILE A 12 -0.21 2.14 -28.42
CA ILE A 12 -0.42 1.69 -29.80
C ILE A 12 0.75 2.19 -30.65
N PRO A 13 1.35 1.33 -31.51
CA PRO A 13 2.52 1.70 -32.29
C PRO A 13 2.21 2.72 -33.41
N ARG A 14 0.93 2.90 -33.76
CA ARG A 14 0.44 3.83 -34.78
C ARG A 14 -0.93 4.35 -34.37
N ARG A 15 -1.27 5.58 -34.78
CA ARG A 15 -2.57 6.21 -34.51
C ARG A 15 -3.73 5.33 -34.97
N ASN A 16 -4.74 5.23 -34.12
CA ASN A 16 -5.96 4.48 -34.41
C ASN A 16 -7.10 5.10 -33.62
N LYS A 17 -7.87 5.98 -34.27
CA LYS A 17 -8.90 6.80 -33.63
C LYS A 17 -9.90 5.99 -32.79
N LYS A 18 -10.27 4.78 -33.25
CA LYS A 18 -11.21 3.90 -32.52
C LYS A 18 -10.59 3.36 -31.23
N LEU A 19 -9.37 2.84 -31.29
CA LEU A 19 -8.64 2.35 -30.11
C LEU A 19 -8.30 3.49 -29.15
N GLU A 20 -7.85 4.63 -29.67
CA GLU A 20 -7.57 5.83 -28.89
C GLU A 20 -8.81 6.27 -28.10
N THR A 21 -9.97 6.36 -28.75
CA THR A 21 -11.24 6.70 -28.09
C THR A 21 -11.62 5.69 -27.01
N GLN A 22 -11.35 4.40 -27.21
CA GLN A 22 -11.61 3.38 -26.20
C GLN A 22 -10.66 3.51 -25.00
N LEU A 23 -9.38 3.81 -25.26
CA LEU A 23 -8.37 3.97 -24.23
C LEU A 23 -8.58 5.26 -23.43
N ASP A 24 -8.83 6.40 -24.11
CA ASP A 24 -9.10 7.69 -23.46
C ASP A 24 -10.33 7.65 -22.53
N LYS A 25 -11.28 6.72 -22.75
CA LYS A 25 -12.44 6.51 -21.87
C LYS A 25 -12.11 5.77 -20.57
N ARG A 26 -11.05 4.96 -20.55
CA ARG A 26 -10.72 4.02 -19.47
C ARG A 26 -9.40 4.34 -18.78
N PHE A 27 -8.54 5.09 -19.45
CA PHE A 27 -7.15 5.29 -19.09
C PHE A 27 -6.77 6.76 -19.26
N ARG A 28 -5.82 7.22 -18.44
CA ARG A 28 -5.25 8.56 -18.57
C ARG A 28 -4.12 8.53 -19.60
N ARG A 29 -4.23 9.32 -20.66
CA ARG A 29 -3.16 9.44 -21.66
C ARG A 29 -1.93 10.12 -21.04
N PHE A 30 -0.72 9.63 -21.33
CA PHE A 30 0.55 10.18 -20.80
C PHE A 30 0.68 11.66 -21.17
N SER A 31 0.48 11.96 -22.46
CA SER A 31 0.37 13.31 -22.99
C SER A 31 -0.51 13.28 -24.24
N GLN A 32 -1.03 14.44 -24.66
CA GLN A 32 -1.83 14.52 -25.89
C GLN A 32 -1.07 14.09 -27.16
N ARG A 33 0.27 14.11 -27.12
CA ARG A 33 1.11 13.76 -28.27
C ARG A 33 1.50 12.29 -28.31
N GLU A 34 1.45 11.61 -27.17
CA GLU A 34 1.86 10.23 -27.05
C GLU A 34 0.69 9.27 -27.27
N LEU A 35 1.04 8.11 -27.83
CA LEU A 35 0.14 6.98 -27.98
C LEU A 35 0.33 6.00 -26.82
N LYS A 36 0.43 6.53 -25.60
CA LYS A 36 0.63 5.80 -24.35
C LYS A 36 -0.40 6.25 -23.31
N TRP A 37 -0.96 5.30 -22.57
CA TRP A 37 -1.97 5.50 -21.53
C TRP A 37 -1.65 4.72 -20.27
N TYR A 38 -2.09 5.21 -19.12
CA TYR A 38 -2.00 4.57 -17.81
C TYR A 38 -3.38 4.27 -17.23
N PRO A 39 -3.52 3.26 -16.36
CA PRO A 39 -4.72 3.06 -15.53
C PRO A 39 -5.19 4.39 -14.95
N ALA A 40 -6.41 4.81 -15.28
CA ALA A 40 -6.99 5.98 -14.64
C ALA A 40 -7.31 5.59 -13.18
N PRO A 41 -6.93 6.40 -12.18
CA PRO A 41 -7.37 6.15 -10.82
C PRO A 41 -8.90 6.12 -10.79
N CYS A 42 -9.48 5.07 -10.21
CA CYS A 42 -10.94 4.94 -10.11
C CYS A 42 -11.56 6.07 -9.28
N THR A 43 -10.80 6.63 -8.34
CA THR A 43 -11.21 7.70 -7.41
C THR A 43 -9.96 8.39 -6.84
N SER A 44 -10.11 9.65 -6.42
CA SER A 44 -9.01 10.41 -5.83
C SER A 44 -8.73 9.90 -4.42
N LEU A 45 -7.46 9.84 -4.00
CA LEU A 45 -7.14 9.58 -2.59
C LEU A 45 -7.66 10.69 -1.66
N GLN A 46 -7.99 11.87 -2.19
CA GLN A 46 -8.61 12.95 -1.41
C GLN A 46 -9.97 12.57 -0.82
N ASP A 47 -10.70 11.62 -1.44
CA ASP A 47 -12.02 11.20 -0.97
C ASP A 47 -11.97 10.55 0.43
N VAL A 48 -10.82 9.96 0.79
CA VAL A 48 -10.61 9.29 2.07
C VAL A 48 -9.84 10.14 3.09
N LYS A 49 -9.48 11.38 2.74
CA LYS A 49 -8.70 12.29 3.58
C LYS A 49 -9.32 12.51 4.97
N HIS A 50 -10.64 12.57 5.04
CA HIS A 50 -11.39 12.80 6.28
C HIS A 50 -11.14 11.71 7.35
N HIS A 51 -10.69 10.52 6.96
CA HIS A 51 -10.29 9.48 7.91
C HIS A 51 -8.92 9.75 8.55
N PHE A 52 -8.01 10.42 7.85
CA PHE A 52 -6.62 10.60 8.26
C PHE A 52 -6.35 11.95 8.91
N ARG A 53 -7.00 13.01 8.43
CA ARG A 53 -6.74 14.39 8.85
C ARG A 53 -6.71 14.53 10.37
N GLY A 54 -5.59 15.01 10.90
CA GLY A 54 -5.44 15.29 12.33
C GLY A 54 -5.26 14.05 13.22
N GLN A 55 -5.17 12.84 12.63
CA GLN A 55 -5.07 11.59 13.38
C GLN A 55 -3.68 10.96 13.27
N VAL A 56 -3.30 10.18 14.29
CA VAL A 56 -2.17 9.26 14.22
C VAL A 56 -2.68 7.94 13.66
N CYS A 57 -2.34 7.61 12.41
CA CYS A 57 -2.81 6.38 11.78
C CYS A 57 -1.97 5.16 12.20
N TYR A 58 -2.53 3.97 12.06
CA TYR A 58 -1.79 2.72 12.24
C TYR A 58 -1.33 2.19 10.88
N ILE A 59 -0.10 1.69 10.80
CA ILE A 59 0.41 0.98 9.62
C ILE A 59 0.91 -0.38 10.10
N VAL A 60 0.37 -1.46 9.53
CA VAL A 60 0.59 -2.82 10.00
C VAL A 60 1.43 -3.59 8.98
N GLY A 61 2.61 -4.03 9.41
CA GLY A 61 3.56 -4.84 8.66
C GLY A 61 3.23 -6.34 8.69
N LYS A 62 4.20 -7.15 8.27
CA LYS A 62 4.07 -8.62 8.13
C LYS A 62 4.97 -9.41 9.07
N GLY A 63 5.59 -8.76 10.05
CA GLY A 63 6.47 -9.42 11.01
C GLY A 63 5.71 -10.43 11.89
N PRO A 64 6.41 -11.34 12.57
CA PRO A 64 5.80 -12.48 13.26
C PRO A 64 4.80 -12.09 14.36
N SER A 65 5.02 -10.96 15.03
CA SER A 65 4.08 -10.43 16.02
C SER A 65 2.67 -10.17 15.47
N LEU A 66 2.48 -10.13 14.15
CA LEU A 66 1.17 -10.05 13.51
C LEU A 66 0.27 -11.25 13.90
N ASP A 67 0.84 -12.43 14.19
CA ASP A 67 0.09 -13.62 14.63
C ASP A 67 -0.63 -13.41 15.98
N ILE A 68 -0.09 -12.53 16.83
CA ILE A 68 -0.62 -12.21 18.16
C ILE A 68 -1.26 -10.81 18.24
N LEU A 69 -1.41 -10.15 17.07
CA LEU A 69 -2.09 -8.86 16.97
C LEU A 69 -3.51 -8.96 17.52
N SER A 70 -3.92 -7.96 18.30
CA SER A 70 -5.19 -7.95 19.01
C SER A 70 -5.83 -6.57 19.01
N LYS A 71 -7.06 -6.47 19.53
CA LYS A 71 -7.78 -5.19 19.62
C LYS A 71 -7.09 -4.15 20.51
N ARG A 72 -6.34 -4.59 21.53
CA ARG A 72 -5.69 -3.69 22.49
C ARG A 72 -4.55 -2.87 21.87
N ASP A 73 -4.00 -3.36 20.75
CA ASP A 73 -2.94 -2.70 20.00
C ASP A 73 -3.48 -1.49 19.20
N PHE A 74 -4.80 -1.30 19.19
CA PHE A 74 -5.52 -0.19 18.54
C PHE A 74 -6.39 0.58 19.55
N PRO A 75 -5.80 1.37 20.46
CA PRO A 75 -6.55 2.07 21.52
C PRO A 75 -7.48 3.17 21.02
N SER A 76 -7.36 3.58 19.75
CA SER A 76 -8.19 4.62 19.12
C SER A 76 -8.90 4.09 17.88
N THR A 77 -9.88 4.85 17.37
CA THR A 77 -10.58 4.54 16.11
C THR A 77 -9.87 5.08 14.86
N ALA A 78 -8.58 5.44 14.96
CA ALA A 78 -7.81 6.00 13.87
C ALA A 78 -7.64 5.02 12.69
N PRO A 79 -7.45 5.50 11.45
CA PRO A 79 -7.40 4.63 10.28
C PRO A 79 -6.22 3.66 10.34
N ILE A 80 -6.41 2.46 9.80
CA ILE A 80 -5.41 1.39 9.77
C ILE A 80 -5.05 1.09 8.32
N ILE A 81 -3.76 1.13 7.97
CA ILE A 81 -3.24 0.68 6.69
C ILE A 81 -2.53 -0.68 6.89
N GLY A 82 -3.14 -1.76 6.43
CA GLY A 82 -2.50 -3.08 6.36
C GLY A 82 -1.64 -3.22 5.11
N LEU A 83 -0.37 -3.57 5.26
CA LEU A 83 0.53 -3.78 4.12
C LEU A 83 0.36 -5.20 3.56
N ASN A 84 0.04 -5.29 2.27
CA ASN A 84 -0.18 -6.56 1.57
C ASN A 84 -1.20 -7.45 2.32
N GLU A 85 -0.84 -8.70 2.62
CA GLU A 85 -1.72 -9.68 3.26
C GLU A 85 -2.06 -9.35 4.73
N ALA A 86 -1.32 -8.43 5.38
CA ALA A 86 -1.58 -8.02 6.76
C ALA A 86 -2.98 -7.42 6.96
N VAL A 87 -3.57 -6.86 5.89
CA VAL A 87 -4.92 -6.30 5.91
C VAL A 87 -5.97 -7.31 6.38
N HIS A 88 -5.81 -8.59 6.01
CA HIS A 88 -6.75 -9.64 6.40
C HIS A 88 -6.72 -9.93 7.90
N GLN A 89 -5.53 -9.87 8.51
CA GLN A 89 -5.42 -10.07 9.94
C GLN A 89 -6.06 -8.90 10.70
N VAL A 90 -5.88 -7.67 10.21
CA VAL A 90 -6.57 -6.49 10.76
C VAL A 90 -8.09 -6.62 10.65
N GLU A 91 -8.62 -7.05 9.51
CA GLU A 91 -10.08 -7.22 9.31
C GLU A 91 -10.67 -8.28 10.25
N LYS A 92 -9.96 -9.39 10.49
CA LYS A 92 -10.40 -10.45 11.41
C LYS A 92 -10.60 -9.97 12.85
N LEU A 93 -9.94 -8.89 13.24
CA LEU A 93 -10.13 -8.31 14.57
C LEU A 93 -11.52 -7.69 14.74
N GLY A 94 -12.26 -7.38 13.66
CA GLY A 94 -13.59 -6.79 13.75
C GLY A 94 -13.58 -5.43 14.47
N LEU A 95 -12.57 -4.61 14.16
CA LEU A 95 -12.39 -3.26 14.70
C LEU A 95 -13.41 -2.29 14.09
N LYS A 96 -13.66 -1.17 14.80
CA LYS A 96 -14.49 -0.07 14.28
C LYS A 96 -13.72 0.91 13.38
N ASN A 97 -12.40 0.77 13.32
CA ASN A 97 -11.51 1.61 12.54
C ASN A 97 -11.81 1.47 11.05
N GLN A 98 -11.59 2.54 10.28
CA GLN A 98 -11.55 2.42 8.83
C GLN A 98 -10.28 1.66 8.43
N VAL A 99 -10.45 0.53 7.75
CA VAL A 99 -9.35 -0.31 7.27
C VAL A 99 -9.04 0.02 5.82
N PHE A 100 -7.75 0.16 5.55
CA PHE A 100 -7.16 0.32 4.23
C PHE A 100 -6.14 -0.80 4.01
N GLY A 101 -6.09 -1.35 2.80
CA GLY A 101 -4.96 -2.16 2.34
C GLY A 101 -4.02 -1.29 1.52
N LEU A 102 -2.72 -1.58 1.54
CA LEU A 102 -1.77 -1.00 0.58
C LEU A 102 -1.00 -2.10 -0.14
N GLN A 103 -0.98 -2.01 -1.47
CA GLN A 103 -0.39 -3.01 -2.36
C GLN A 103 0.44 -2.36 -3.48
N GLN A 104 1.60 -2.95 -3.74
CA GLN A 104 2.52 -2.53 -4.82
C GLN A 104 2.92 -3.69 -5.75
N ASP A 105 2.71 -4.94 -5.35
CA ASP A 105 3.00 -6.16 -6.10
C ASP A 105 1.76 -6.61 -6.90
N GLU A 106 1.93 -6.70 -8.22
CA GLU A 106 0.90 -7.17 -9.16
C GLU A 106 0.56 -8.65 -9.02
N LYS A 107 1.40 -9.44 -8.34
CA LYS A 107 1.27 -10.90 -8.22
C LYS A 107 0.36 -11.34 -7.08
N LEU A 108 0.18 -10.51 -6.06
CA LEU A 108 -0.56 -10.88 -4.84
C LEU A 108 -2.08 -10.96 -5.08
N LYS A 109 -2.66 -10.00 -5.80
CA LYS A 109 -4.06 -10.02 -6.26
C LYS A 109 -5.04 -10.30 -5.09
N ASP A 110 -5.76 -11.41 -5.16
CA ASP A 110 -6.78 -11.80 -4.18
C ASP A 110 -6.21 -12.01 -2.77
N SER A 111 -4.91 -12.33 -2.64
CA SER A 111 -4.29 -12.58 -1.33
C SER A 111 -4.15 -11.34 -0.45
N CYS A 112 -4.49 -10.16 -0.98
CA CYS A 112 -4.39 -8.88 -0.27
C CYS A 112 -5.64 -8.01 -0.42
N HIS A 113 -6.73 -8.56 -0.94
CA HIS A 113 -7.96 -7.79 -1.16
C HIS A 113 -8.76 -7.63 0.12
N PRO A 114 -8.93 -6.42 0.67
CA PRO A 114 -9.77 -6.24 1.84
C PRO A 114 -11.23 -6.63 1.56
N THR A 115 -11.82 -7.37 2.49
CA THR A 115 -13.21 -7.81 2.45
C THR A 115 -14.17 -6.63 2.59
N SER A 116 -13.87 -5.72 3.52
CA SER A 116 -14.71 -4.55 3.84
C SER A 116 -13.99 -3.22 3.64
N GLY A 117 -12.65 -3.22 3.74
CA GLY A 117 -11.81 -2.03 3.59
C GLY A 117 -11.67 -1.48 2.16
N ILE A 118 -10.86 -0.43 2.06
CA ILE A 118 -10.48 0.24 0.80
C ILE A 118 -9.05 -0.19 0.44
N LEU A 119 -8.76 -0.48 -0.82
CA LEU A 119 -7.43 -0.89 -1.26
C LEU A 119 -6.71 0.25 -2.00
N PHE A 120 -5.53 0.62 -1.53
CA PHE A 120 -4.59 1.49 -2.23
C PHE A 120 -3.63 0.65 -3.07
N VAL A 121 -3.62 0.89 -4.38
CA VAL A 121 -2.81 0.10 -5.32
C VAL A 121 -1.86 1.03 -6.05
N SER A 122 -0.57 0.69 -6.10
CA SER A 122 0.37 1.47 -6.90
C SER A 122 0.00 1.40 -8.38
N ILE A 123 0.34 2.45 -9.14
CA ILE A 123 0.11 2.49 -10.58
C ILE A 123 0.73 1.31 -11.33
N GLN A 124 1.81 0.72 -10.79
CA GLN A 124 2.47 -0.46 -11.35
C GLN A 124 1.63 -1.73 -11.22
N ALA A 125 0.87 -1.86 -10.13
CA ALA A 125 0.01 -3.01 -9.89
C ALA A 125 -1.44 -2.79 -10.32
N ALA A 126 -1.85 -1.54 -10.58
CA ALA A 126 -3.24 -1.13 -10.83
C ALA A 126 -4.01 -2.00 -11.84
N TYR A 127 -3.34 -2.45 -12.90
CA TYR A 127 -3.96 -3.33 -13.90
C TYR A 127 -4.48 -4.65 -13.31
N SER A 128 -3.75 -5.26 -12.37
CA SER A 128 -4.18 -6.52 -11.74
C SER A 128 -5.46 -6.38 -10.92
N TYR A 129 -5.86 -5.14 -10.63
CA TYR A 129 -7.04 -4.80 -9.84
C TYR A 129 -8.09 -4.04 -10.68
N GLU A 130 -8.02 -4.14 -12.01
CA GLU A 130 -8.99 -3.50 -12.90
C GLU A 130 -10.40 -4.06 -12.65
N GLY A 131 -11.39 -3.15 -12.52
CA GLY A 131 -12.79 -3.50 -12.29
C GLY A 131 -13.14 -3.82 -10.84
N TRP A 132 -12.16 -3.78 -9.93
CA TRP A 132 -12.39 -4.01 -8.52
C TRP A 132 -13.04 -2.78 -7.87
N LYS A 133 -13.92 -3.02 -6.89
CA LYS A 133 -14.60 -1.97 -6.13
C LYS A 133 -13.72 -1.51 -4.97
N ARG A 134 -13.87 -0.24 -4.56
CA ARG A 134 -13.13 0.37 -3.44
C ARG A 134 -11.60 0.29 -3.61
N VAL A 135 -11.15 0.46 -4.84
CA VAL A 135 -9.72 0.54 -5.17
C VAL A 135 -9.38 1.98 -5.55
N HIS A 136 -8.37 2.54 -4.89
CA HIS A 136 -7.76 3.81 -5.29
C HIS A 136 -6.36 3.53 -5.81
N VAL A 137 -6.08 4.04 -7.00
CA VAL A 137 -4.74 3.93 -7.60
C VAL A 137 -3.94 5.16 -7.20
N TYR A 138 -2.69 4.94 -6.79
CA TYR A 138 -1.75 6.02 -6.50
C TYR A 138 -0.47 5.87 -7.30
N ASP A 139 0.14 6.98 -7.69
CA ASP A 139 1.48 6.99 -8.28
C ASP A 139 2.48 7.38 -7.19
N PRO A 140 3.47 6.52 -6.85
CA PRO A 140 4.50 6.87 -5.87
C PRO A 140 5.18 8.23 -6.15
N ARG A 141 5.28 8.63 -7.43
CA ARG A 141 5.92 9.87 -7.85
C ARG A 141 5.14 11.12 -7.44
N ASP A 142 3.83 11.02 -7.27
CA ASP A 142 2.99 12.11 -6.73
C ASP A 142 3.32 12.41 -5.25
N TYR A 143 4.10 11.53 -4.62
CA TYR A 143 4.56 11.61 -3.23
C TYR A 143 6.09 11.70 -3.12
N GLU A 144 6.77 12.08 -4.20
CA GLU A 144 8.24 12.18 -4.25
C GLU A 144 8.97 10.85 -3.96
N LEU A 145 8.29 9.72 -4.16
CA LEU A 145 8.87 8.39 -3.99
C LEU A 145 9.28 7.77 -5.32
N PRO A 146 10.35 6.97 -5.34
CA PRO A 146 10.66 6.15 -6.50
C PRO A 146 9.61 5.05 -6.68
N LEU A 147 9.45 4.56 -7.90
CA LEU A 147 8.49 3.49 -8.20
C LEU A 147 8.76 2.20 -7.41
N ASN A 148 10.02 1.88 -7.13
CA ASN A 148 10.44 0.72 -6.35
C ASN A 148 10.64 1.02 -4.84
N THR A 149 9.90 1.99 -4.30
CA THR A 149 9.93 2.33 -2.88
C THR A 149 9.39 1.20 -1.99
N LEU A 150 9.74 1.21 -0.71
CA LEU A 150 9.16 0.30 0.28
C LEU A 150 7.67 0.61 0.48
N SER A 151 6.84 -0.43 0.64
CA SER A 151 5.39 -0.25 0.82
C SER A 151 5.03 0.57 2.06
N VAL A 152 5.84 0.46 3.12
CA VAL A 152 5.71 1.31 4.32
C VAL A 152 6.04 2.77 4.05
N ASN A 153 7.04 3.08 3.21
CA ASN A 153 7.36 4.46 2.83
C ASN A 153 6.23 5.07 2.00
N ALA A 154 5.63 4.29 1.11
CA ALA A 154 4.42 4.69 0.39
C ALA A 154 3.25 4.94 1.36
N ALA A 155 3.01 4.04 2.32
CA ALA A 155 1.95 4.22 3.32
C ALA A 155 2.13 5.49 4.15
N ILE A 156 3.34 5.76 4.63
CA ILE A 156 3.67 6.96 5.40
C ILE A 156 3.45 8.22 4.55
N SER A 157 3.91 8.22 3.30
CA SER A 157 3.81 9.40 2.43
C SER A 157 2.37 9.68 2.02
N ILE A 158 1.56 8.63 1.78
CA ILE A 158 0.12 8.77 1.56
C ILE A 158 -0.55 9.32 2.83
N ALA A 159 -0.26 8.75 4.01
CA ALA A 159 -0.86 9.22 5.27
C ALA A 159 -0.54 10.70 5.54
N ARG A 160 0.72 11.11 5.32
CA ARG A 160 1.14 12.51 5.43
C ARG A 160 0.40 13.42 4.45
N HIS A 161 0.29 13.00 3.19
CA HIS A 161 -0.45 13.74 2.17
C HIS A 161 -1.95 13.86 2.48
N LEU A 162 -2.51 12.88 3.19
CA LEU A 162 -3.87 12.90 3.71
C LEU A 162 -4.00 13.63 5.07
N GLU A 163 -2.97 14.38 5.47
CA GLU A 163 -2.92 15.22 6.68
C GLU A 163 -3.01 14.43 8.00
N ALA A 164 -2.57 13.16 8.02
CA ALA A 164 -2.25 12.51 9.28
C ALA A 164 -1.13 13.27 10.01
N VAL A 165 -1.14 13.24 11.34
CA VAL A 165 -0.15 13.95 12.18
C VAL A 165 1.00 13.07 12.65
N GLY A 166 0.94 11.77 12.32
CA GLY A 166 1.96 10.78 12.63
C GLY A 166 1.47 9.38 12.31
N CYS A 167 2.29 8.37 12.57
CA CYS A 167 1.86 6.98 12.49
C CYS A 167 2.43 6.09 13.59
N ASN A 168 1.72 4.99 13.88
CA ASN A 168 2.23 3.88 14.66
C ASN A 168 2.49 2.68 13.72
N LEU A 169 3.74 2.27 13.60
CA LEU A 169 4.21 1.13 12.83
C LEU A 169 4.15 -0.13 13.69
N ILE A 170 3.24 -1.03 13.35
CA ILE A 170 2.97 -2.27 14.09
C ILE A 170 3.51 -3.47 13.32
N SER A 171 4.14 -4.41 14.02
CA SER A 171 4.64 -5.69 13.45
C SER A 171 5.70 -5.52 12.35
N PHE A 172 6.70 -4.68 12.66
CA PHE A 172 7.94 -4.51 11.90
C PHE A 172 9.12 -5.19 12.62
N ASP A 173 8.89 -6.40 13.13
CA ASP A 173 9.77 -7.17 14.00
C ASP A 173 11.23 -7.21 13.52
N ALA A 174 11.45 -7.54 12.24
CA ALA A 174 12.79 -7.68 11.68
C ALA A 174 13.70 -6.47 11.94
N CYS A 175 13.20 -5.25 11.87
CA CYS A 175 14.01 -4.04 12.07
C CYS A 175 13.98 -3.49 13.51
N ILE A 176 13.28 -4.17 14.42
CA ILE A 176 13.19 -3.84 15.84
C ILE A 176 13.93 -4.89 16.70
N ASN A 177 13.65 -6.18 16.48
CA ASN A 177 14.16 -7.29 17.27
C ASN A 177 14.89 -8.36 16.42
N GLN A 178 15.20 -8.08 15.15
CA GLN A 178 15.93 -8.95 14.23
C GLN A 178 15.21 -10.24 13.81
N HIS A 179 13.93 -10.41 14.14
CA HIS A 179 13.15 -11.57 13.68
C HIS A 179 12.68 -11.38 12.23
N THR A 180 13.34 -12.05 11.28
CA THR A 180 13.17 -11.81 9.83
C THR A 180 12.07 -12.63 9.16
N ASP A 181 11.47 -13.59 9.87
CA ASP A 181 10.33 -14.36 9.37
C ASP A 181 9.07 -13.50 9.14
N TYR A 182 8.16 -14.02 8.34
CA TYR A 182 6.79 -13.50 8.27
C TYR A 182 5.92 -14.20 9.32
N ALA A 183 4.86 -13.53 9.75
CA ALA A 183 3.80 -14.17 10.52
C ALA A 183 3.17 -15.34 9.78
N LYS A 184 2.78 -16.38 10.52
CA LYS A 184 2.16 -17.60 9.98
C LYS A 184 0.84 -17.28 9.28
N CYS A 185 0.10 -16.29 9.78
CA CYS A 185 -1.17 -15.84 9.20
C CYS A 185 -1.05 -15.27 7.77
N VAL A 186 0.17 -14.90 7.33
CA VAL A 186 0.45 -14.43 5.97
C VAL A 186 0.38 -15.58 4.95
N GLY A 187 0.65 -16.82 5.38
CA GLY A 187 0.57 -18.01 4.52
C GLY A 187 1.70 -18.15 3.49
N SER A 188 2.73 -17.30 3.55
CA SER A 188 3.92 -17.37 2.70
C SER A 188 5.21 -17.24 3.52
N ALA A 189 6.29 -17.88 3.05
CA ALA A 189 7.60 -17.77 3.68
C ALA A 189 8.29 -16.46 3.29
N ALA A 190 9.05 -15.86 4.21
CA ALA A 190 9.81 -14.63 3.98
C ALA A 190 10.78 -14.73 2.78
N THR A 191 11.32 -15.93 2.54
CA THR A 191 12.24 -16.25 1.44
C THR A 191 11.64 -16.09 0.04
N GLN A 192 10.30 -16.15 -0.09
CA GLN A 192 9.63 -15.97 -1.40
C GLN A 192 9.80 -14.54 -1.94
N GLY A 193 9.99 -13.56 -1.05
CA GLY A 193 10.24 -12.18 -1.42
C GLY A 193 11.70 -11.89 -1.77
N GLY A 194 12.63 -12.82 -1.51
CA GLY A 194 14.08 -12.60 -1.54
C GLY A 194 14.73 -12.94 -0.19
N LYS A 195 15.98 -12.49 0.00
CA LYS A 195 16.75 -12.71 1.24
C LYS A 195 16.10 -11.97 2.43
N PRO A 196 15.63 -12.65 3.50
CA PRO A 196 14.96 -12.02 4.63
C PRO A 196 15.81 -10.96 5.37
N GLU A 197 17.14 -11.08 5.32
CA GLU A 197 18.08 -10.15 5.95
C GLU A 197 17.94 -8.71 5.44
N ARG A 198 17.36 -8.52 4.25
CA ARG A 198 17.04 -7.19 3.73
C ARG A 198 16.11 -6.40 4.66
N PHE A 199 15.28 -7.09 5.45
CA PHE A 199 14.34 -6.44 6.36
C PHE A 199 15.04 -5.77 7.55
N LEU A 200 16.25 -6.20 7.89
CA LEU A 200 17.03 -5.62 8.99
C LEU A 200 17.37 -4.14 8.73
N SER A 201 17.62 -3.77 7.46
CA SER A 201 17.95 -2.38 7.09
C SER A 201 16.72 -1.50 6.88
N HIS A 202 15.50 -2.06 6.93
CA HIS A 202 14.29 -1.29 6.63
C HIS A 202 14.07 -0.13 7.59
N ARG A 203 14.44 -0.25 8.88
CA ARG A 203 14.29 0.86 9.84
C ARG A 203 15.04 2.11 9.41
N GLN A 204 16.32 1.98 9.07
CA GLN A 204 17.12 3.11 8.56
C GLN A 204 16.51 3.69 7.27
N MET A 205 16.05 2.83 6.37
CA MET A 205 15.42 3.27 5.12
C MET A 205 14.10 4.02 5.34
N ILE A 206 13.34 3.63 6.37
CA ILE A 206 12.11 4.29 6.78
C ILE A 206 12.44 5.63 7.44
N GLU A 207 13.34 5.64 8.42
CA GLU A 207 13.78 6.84 9.15
C GLU A 207 14.32 7.92 8.20
N ASN A 208 15.08 7.54 7.17
CA ASN A 208 15.55 8.45 6.12
C ASN A 208 14.42 9.12 5.32
N CYS A 209 13.23 8.54 5.28
CA CYS A 209 12.05 9.08 4.60
C CYS A 209 11.09 9.84 5.53
N LEU A 210 11.31 9.80 6.85
CA LEU A 210 10.37 10.40 7.81
C LEU A 210 10.45 11.94 7.82
N GLY A 211 11.64 12.53 7.70
CA GLY A 211 11.81 13.94 8.04
C GLY A 211 11.31 14.18 9.47
N ASP A 212 10.46 15.19 9.66
CA ASP A 212 9.87 15.52 10.97
C ASP A 212 8.56 14.78 11.28
N PHE A 213 8.14 13.82 10.43
CA PHE A 213 6.87 13.13 10.62
C PHE A 213 6.95 12.12 11.79
N PRO A 214 6.13 12.27 12.85
CA PRO A 214 6.24 11.43 14.04
C PRO A 214 5.91 9.96 13.75
N VAL A 215 6.78 9.07 14.23
CA VAL A 215 6.60 7.62 14.11
C VAL A 215 6.87 6.93 15.43
N ILE A 216 5.92 6.08 15.82
CA ILE A 216 6.05 5.15 16.94
C ILE A 216 6.16 3.74 16.36
N TRP A 217 6.97 2.88 16.99
CA TRP A 217 7.11 1.49 16.61
C TRP A 217 6.52 0.61 17.71
N THR A 218 5.69 -0.36 17.36
CA THR A 218 5.02 -1.25 18.32
C THR A 218 5.17 -2.70 17.89
N ILE A 219 5.58 -3.55 18.83
CA ILE A 219 5.54 -5.00 18.70
C ILE A 219 4.39 -5.53 19.56
N PRO A 220 3.30 -6.05 18.96
CA PRO A 220 2.23 -6.67 19.70
C PRO A 220 2.73 -7.70 20.71
N GLY A 221 2.21 -7.66 21.93
CA GLY A 221 2.56 -8.60 23.00
C GLY A 221 3.80 -8.23 23.82
N ASP A 222 4.60 -7.25 23.39
CA ASP A 222 5.67 -6.69 24.21
C ASP A 222 5.05 -5.73 25.25
N PRO A 223 5.35 -5.84 26.56
CA PRO A 223 4.94 -4.82 27.52
C PRO A 223 5.56 -3.47 27.13
N ALA A 224 4.69 -2.47 26.97
CA ALA A 224 5.08 -1.08 26.68
C ALA A 224 5.89 -0.45 27.82
#